data_AF-A0A1V6HUC9-F1
#
_entry.id   AF-A0A1V6HUC9-F1
#
_cell.length_a   1.000
_cell.length_b   1.000
_cell.length_c   1.000
_cell.angle_alpha   90.00
_cell.angle_beta   90.00
_cell.angle_gamma   90.00
#
_symmetry.space_group_name_H-M   'P 1'
#
loop_
_entity.id
_entity.type
_entity.pdbx_description
1 polymer ?
#
loop_
_entity_poly.entity_id
_entity_poly.type
_entity_poly.pdbx_seq_one_letter_code
_entity_poly.pdbx_strand_id
1 'polypeptide(L)'
;MTAHLEPWIVTLQAFAGMVDLSHRTIANDLTARDRSRRARWPEFRKVGRRWLTTTDAIRAWHDAIDPASLSPAVARAIERAKAS
;
A
#
# COMPACT_ATOMS: atom_id res chain seq x y z
N MET A 1 6.88 -28.71 4.90
CA MET A 1 5.79 -28.05 5.66
C MET A 1 5.60 -26.66 5.09
N THR A 2 4.77 -26.50 4.06
CA THR A 2 4.36 -25.18 3.56
C THR A 2 3.35 -24.64 4.55
N ALA A 3 3.80 -23.76 5.46
CA ALA A 3 2.88 -22.94 6.23
C ALA A 3 2.05 -22.15 5.22
N HIS A 4 0.78 -22.52 5.05
CA HIS A 4 -0.20 -21.64 4.45
C HIS A 4 -0.35 -20.46 5.42
N LEU A 5 0.55 -19.49 5.32
CA LEU A 5 0.34 -18.18 5.91
C LEU A 5 -0.92 -17.66 5.21
N GLU A 6 -2.06 -17.74 5.90
CA GLU A 6 -3.27 -17.11 5.40
C GLU A 6 -2.91 -15.66 5.05
N PRO A 7 -3.26 -15.19 3.84
CA PRO A 7 -2.94 -13.82 3.46
C PRO A 7 -3.69 -12.90 4.42
N TRP A 8 -2.96 -12.31 5.36
CA TRP A 8 -3.53 -11.36 6.30
C TRP A 8 -4.08 -10.19 5.49
N ILE A 9 -5.40 -10.09 5.43
CA ILE A 9 -6.10 -9.08 4.65
C ILE A 9 -5.93 -7.73 5.33
N VAL A 10 -5.38 -6.76 4.60
CA VAL A 10 -5.20 -5.38 5.07
C VAL A 10 -6.20 -4.48 4.35
N THR A 11 -6.94 -3.70 5.12
CA THR A 11 -7.85 -2.69 4.57
C THR A 11 -7.08 -1.47 4.12
N LEU A 12 -7.60 -0.74 3.14
CA LEU A 12 -7.03 0.55 2.73
C LEU A 12 -6.92 1.55 3.90
N GLN A 13 -7.86 1.52 4.84
CA GLN A 13 -7.80 2.38 6.03
C GLN A 13 -6.63 2.01 6.94
N ALA A 14 -6.41 0.72 7.19
CA ALA A 14 -5.29 0.24 8.00
C ALA A 14 -3.95 0.60 7.32
N PHE A 15 -3.82 0.33 6.02
CA PHE A 15 -2.62 0.69 5.27
C PHE A 15 -2.36 2.20 5.27
N ALA A 16 -3.39 3.01 5.05
CA ALA A 16 -3.28 4.46 5.08
C ALA A 16 -2.78 4.97 6.44
N GLY A 17 -3.23 4.36 7.53
CA GLY A 17 -2.71 4.64 8.88
C GLY A 17 -1.24 4.30 9.04
N MET A 18 -0.78 3.17 8.47
CA MET A 18 0.65 2.79 8.50
C MET A 18 1.54 3.79 7.76
N VAL A 19 1.07 4.31 6.61
CA VAL A 19 1.82 5.29 5.80
C VAL A 19 1.50 6.75 6.16
N ASP A 20 0.77 6.99 7.25
CA ASP A 20 0.43 8.32 7.76
C ASP A 20 -0.24 9.23 6.71
N LEU A 21 -1.18 8.66 5.95
CA LEU A 21 -1.93 9.36 4.92
C LEU A 21 -3.43 9.12 5.03
N SER A 22 -4.19 10.00 4.36
CA SER A 22 -5.63 9.78 4.19
C SER A 22 -5.90 8.64 3.22
N HIS A 23 -6.73 7.68 3.64
CA HIS A 23 -7.20 6.59 2.77
C HIS A 23 -7.92 7.13 1.52
N ARG A 24 -8.49 8.34 1.57
CA ARG A 24 -9.13 8.98 0.41
C ARG A 24 -8.12 9.41 -0.64
N THR A 25 -6.95 9.90 -0.21
CA THR A 25 -5.86 10.26 -1.11
C THR A 25 -5.36 9.03 -1.86
N ILE A 26 -5.12 7.93 -1.13
CA ILE A 26 -4.69 6.67 -1.72
C ILE A 26 -5.78 6.11 -2.65
N ALA A 27 -7.05 6.14 -2.23
CA ALA A 27 -8.16 5.71 -3.09
C ALA A 27 -8.25 6.52 -4.39
N ASN A 28 -8.06 7.84 -4.32
CA ASN A 28 -8.08 8.70 -5.49
C ASN A 28 -6.98 8.31 -6.49
N ASP A 29 -5.76 8.10 -6.00
CA ASP A 29 -4.63 7.64 -6.80
C ASP A 29 -4.88 6.26 -7.41
N LEU A 30 -5.42 5.30 -6.64
CA LEU A 30 -5.78 3.96 -7.12
C LEU A 30 -6.81 3.99 -8.26
N THR A 31 -7.68 5.00 -8.27
CA THR A 31 -8.68 5.22 -9.34
C THR A 31 -8.21 6.15 -10.45
N ALA A 32 -7.01 6.73 -10.34
CA ALA A 32 -6.51 7.67 -11.33
C ALA A 32 -6.25 6.97 -12.67
N ARG A 33 -6.49 7.67 -13.78
CA ARG A 33 -6.15 7.16 -15.13
C ARG A 33 -4.63 6.99 -15.29
N ASP A 34 -3.87 7.85 -14.64
CA ASP A 34 -2.41 7.82 -14.62
C ASP A 34 -1.89 6.52 -13.98
N ARG A 35 -1.14 5.73 -14.76
CA ARG A 35 -0.51 4.48 -14.27
C ARG A 35 0.59 4.76 -13.25
N SER A 36 1.34 5.84 -13.41
CA SER A 36 2.44 6.21 -12.50
C SER A 36 1.91 6.57 -11.12
N ARG A 37 0.72 7.19 -11.03
CA ARG A 37 0.05 7.44 -9.73
C ARG A 37 -0.41 6.15 -9.06
N ARG A 38 -0.94 5.20 -9.83
CA ARG A 38 -1.37 3.89 -9.30
C ARG A 38 -0.19 3.04 -8.82
N ALA A 39 0.92 3.07 -9.56
CA ALA A 39 2.12 2.29 -9.25
C ALA A 39 2.81 2.71 -7.93
N ARG A 40 2.44 3.85 -7.34
CA ARG A 40 2.93 4.29 -6.03
C ARG A 40 2.37 3.49 -4.86
N TRP A 41 1.32 2.71 -5.08
CA TRP A 41 0.60 2.00 -4.03
C TRP A 41 0.67 0.49 -4.25
N PRO A 42 0.58 -0.32 -3.18
CA PRO A 42 0.47 -1.76 -3.34
C PRO A 42 -0.81 -2.12 -4.10
N GLU A 43 -0.85 -3.35 -4.62
CA GLU A 43 -2.04 -3.81 -5.32
C GLU A 43 -3.23 -3.86 -4.36
N PHE A 44 -4.20 -3.00 -4.61
CA PHE A 44 -5.49 -3.02 -3.91
C PHE A 44 -6.58 -3.51 -4.85
N ARG A 45 -7.34 -4.49 -4.40
CA ARG A 45 -8.55 -4.95 -5.06
C ARG A 45 -9.78 -4.34 -4.42
N LYS A 46 -10.70 -3.86 -5.25
CA LYS A 46 -11.99 -3.38 -4.79
C LYS A 46 -12.96 -4.55 -4.62
N VAL A 47 -13.44 -4.76 -3.40
CA VAL A 47 -14.45 -5.77 -3.04
C VAL A 47 -15.67 -5.03 -2.48
N GLY A 48 -16.70 -4.89 -3.32
CA GLY A 48 -17.85 -4.04 -3.03
C GLY A 48 -17.44 -2.57 -2.84
N ARG A 49 -17.67 -2.03 -1.64
CA ARG A 49 -17.28 -0.65 -1.27
C ARG A 49 -15.91 -0.55 -0.60
N ARG A 50 -15.23 -1.67 -0.36
CA ARG A 50 -13.95 -1.71 0.37
C ARG A 50 -12.78 -1.98 -0.57
N TRP A 51 -11.64 -1.40 -0.24
CA TRP A 51 -10.36 -1.71 -0.86
C TRP A 51 -9.56 -2.60 0.07
N LEU A 52 -9.12 -3.73 -0.45
CA LEU A 52 -8.41 -4.76 0.30
C LEU A 52 -7.11 -5.11 -0.43
N THR A 53 -6.08 -5.38 0.35
CA THR A 53 -4.80 -5.92 -0.10
C THR A 53 -4.37 -7.02 0.88
N THR A 54 -3.23 -7.65 0.62
CA THR A 54 -2.63 -8.64 1.51
C THR A 54 -1.32 -8.10 2.07
N THR A 55 -0.89 -8.60 3.23
CA THR A 55 0.44 -8.27 3.76
C THR A 55 1.56 -8.66 2.79
N ASP A 56 1.40 -9.75 2.05
CA ASP A 56 2.33 -10.18 1.00
C ASP A 56 2.41 -9.15 -0.15
N ALA A 57 1.27 -8.66 -0.64
CA ALA A 57 1.24 -7.63 -1.68
C ALA A 57 1.85 -6.31 -1.21
N ILE A 58 1.65 -5.94 0.07
CA ILE A 58 2.30 -4.78 0.68
C ILE A 58 3.82 -4.98 0.73
N ARG A 59 4.28 -6.17 1.12
CA ARG A 59 5.71 -6.50 1.17
C ARG A 59 6.35 -6.47 -0.21
N ALA A 60 5.73 -7.13 -1.19
CA ALA A 60 6.21 -7.14 -2.57
C ALA A 60 6.28 -5.72 -3.17
N TRP A 61 5.25 -4.89 -2.92
CA TRP A 61 5.27 -3.48 -3.28
C TRP A 61 6.42 -2.72 -2.62
N HIS A 62 6.59 -2.91 -1.31
CA HIS A 62 7.64 -2.26 -0.55
C HIS A 62 9.04 -2.63 -1.06
N ASP A 63 9.25 -3.89 -1.43
CA ASP A 63 10.54 -4.38 -1.95
C ASP A 63 10.82 -3.91 -3.38
N ALA A 64 9.77 -3.63 -4.16
CA ALA A 64 9.87 -3.19 -5.56
C ALA A 64 9.90 -1.67 -5.74
N ILE A 65 9.44 -0.88 -4.76
CA ILE A 65 9.28 0.56 -4.93
C ILE A 65 10.59 1.32 -4.70
N ASP A 66 10.99 2.11 -5.69
CA ASP A 66 12.08 3.07 -5.54
C ASP A 66 11.61 4.22 -4.61
N PRO A 67 12.25 4.44 -3.45
CA PRO A 67 11.90 5.54 -2.55
C PRO A 67 11.94 6.91 -3.23
N ALA A 68 12.78 7.10 -4.25
CA ALA A 68 12.88 8.35 -5.00
C ALA A 68 11.64 8.62 -5.87
N SER A 69 10.85 7.59 -6.19
CA SER A 69 9.61 7.70 -6.97
C SER A 69 8.38 8.09 -6.13
N LEU A 70 8.54 8.08 -4.81
CA LEU A 70 7.47 8.35 -3.85
C LEU A 70 7.41 9.83 -3.46
N SER A 71 6.22 10.25 -3.04
CA SER A 71 6.08 11.53 -2.32
C SER A 71 6.97 11.50 -1.06
N PRO A 72 7.64 12.61 -0.69
CA PRO A 72 8.45 12.68 0.53
C PRO A 72 7.71 12.24 1.80
N ALA A 73 6.38 12.45 1.86
CA ALA A 73 5.56 11.99 2.99
C ALA A 73 5.46 10.46 3.05
N VAL A 74 5.26 9.80 1.91
CA VAL A 74 5.18 8.34 1.82
C VAL A 74 6.55 7.71 2.08
N ALA A 75 7.61 8.27 1.48
CA ALA A 75 8.97 7.81 1.69
C ALA A 75 9.34 7.82 3.18
N ARG A 76 9.09 8.93 3.89
CA ARG A 76 9.31 9.04 5.33
C ARG A 76 8.50 8.04 6.15
N ALA A 77 7.24 7.80 5.77
CA ALA A 77 6.42 6.84 6.49
C ALA A 77 6.92 5.39 6.32
N ILE A 78 7.39 5.04 5.13
CA ILE A 78 8.06 3.76 4.87
C ILE A 78 9.38 3.65 5.65
N GLU A 79 10.20 4.69 5.66
CA GLU A 79 11.45 4.71 6.44
C GLU A 79 11.20 4.51 7.95
N ARG A 80 10.16 5.13 8.51
CA ARG A 80 9.76 4.91 9.90
C ARG A 80 9.32 3.46 10.16
N ALA A 81 8.59 2.86 9.23
CA ALA A 81 8.19 1.46 9.32
C ALA A 81 9.38 0.49 9.26
N LYS A 82 10.49 0.86 8.57
CA LYS A 82 11.73 0.07 8.55
C LYS A 82 12.52 0.13 9.87
N ALA A 83 12.34 1.19 10.66
CA ALA A 83 13.09 1.43 11.89
C ALA A 83 12.39 0.90 13.16
N SER A 84 11.20 0.30 13.02
CA SER A 84 10.40 -0.28 14.13
C SER A 84 10.48 -1.80 14.18
#